data_AF-A0A3D0YAI3-F1
#
_entry.id   AF-A0A3D0YAI3-F1
#
_cell.length_a   1.000
_cell.length_b   1.000
_cell.length_c   1.000
_cell.angle_alpha   90.00
_cell.angle_beta   90.00
_cell.angle_gamma   90.00
#
_symmetry.space_group_name_H-M   'P 1'
#
loop_
_entity.id
_entity.type
_entity.pdbx_description
1 polymer ?
#
loop_
_entity_poly.entity_id
_entity_poly.type
_entity_poly.pdbx_seq_one_letter_code
_entity_poly.pdbx_strand_id
1 'polypeptide(L)'
;MVHLDLRSGYELKIEGVGYMRLWHADLITYLPSVKDFKGASNQLGGQHTEVRMILAILKKYGKVNHSTVKYANDYSLSHLHAYGLLVIEEMKRRKFNVSEIIENEYLRDDDALKLLNEYKEKKIQFFEEHNDEYMKECLENLKGKGINIRLDCDGYG
;
A
#
# COMPACT_ATOMS: atom_id res chain seq x y z
N MET A 1 29.83 -5.98 -11.90
CA MET A 1 29.40 -7.36 -12.17
C MET A 1 29.23 -8.03 -10.82
N VAL A 2 27.99 -8.12 -10.31
CA VAL A 2 27.72 -8.71 -8.99
C VAL A 2 27.31 -10.16 -9.21
N HIS A 3 28.08 -11.08 -8.65
CA HIS A 3 27.75 -12.51 -8.65
C HIS A 3 26.61 -12.75 -7.65
N LEU A 4 25.50 -13.29 -8.17
CA LEU A 4 24.38 -13.80 -7.38
C LEU A 4 24.60 -15.29 -7.16
N ASP A 5 25.01 -15.68 -5.95
CA ASP A 5 24.89 -17.07 -5.52
C ASP A 5 23.55 -17.23 -4.78
N LEU A 6 22.62 -17.97 -5.41
CA LEU A 6 21.23 -18.14 -4.98
C LEU A 6 20.96 -19.53 -4.39
N ARG A 7 21.97 -20.24 -3.86
CA ARG A 7 21.78 -21.60 -3.34
C ARG A 7 21.52 -21.73 -1.85
N SER A 8 21.45 -20.65 -1.09
CA SER A 8 21.03 -20.74 0.32
C SER A 8 19.82 -19.84 0.55
N GLY A 9 18.79 -20.40 1.20
CA GLY A 9 17.51 -19.75 1.48
C GLY A 9 17.61 -18.61 2.49
N TYR A 10 18.44 -17.61 2.19
CA TYR A 10 18.50 -16.36 2.93
C TYR A 10 17.37 -15.45 2.46
N GLU A 11 16.58 -14.99 3.43
CA GLU A 11 15.80 -13.77 3.31
C GLU A 11 16.58 -12.73 2.50
N LEU A 12 15.91 -12.13 1.51
CA LEU A 12 16.33 -10.86 0.94
C LEU A 12 16.30 -9.82 2.07
N LYS A 13 17.35 -9.79 2.90
CA LYS A 13 17.67 -8.66 3.76
C LYS A 13 18.17 -7.57 2.84
N ILE A 14 17.24 -6.85 2.21
CA ILE A 14 17.54 -5.54 1.65
C ILE A 14 17.78 -4.64 2.86
N GLU A 15 19.04 -4.58 3.30
CA GLU A 15 19.46 -3.65 4.36
C GLU A 15 19.06 -2.23 3.93
N GLY A 16 18.13 -1.65 4.69
CA GLY A 16 17.54 -0.32 4.41
C GLY A 16 16.03 -0.31 4.15
N VAL A 17 15.37 -1.45 3.91
CA VAL A 17 13.89 -1.50 3.82
C VAL A 17 13.31 -1.93 5.16
N GLY A 18 13.38 -1.02 6.14
CA GLY A 18 12.71 -1.19 7.42
C GLY A 18 11.19 -1.15 7.25
N TYR A 19 10.55 -2.31 7.36
CA TYR A 19 9.10 -2.55 7.41
C TYR A 19 8.32 -2.19 6.14
N MET A 20 8.23 -3.11 5.17
CA MET A 20 7.20 -3.04 4.13
C MET A 20 5.83 -3.32 4.77
N ARG A 21 4.89 -2.37 4.75
CA ARG A 21 3.52 -2.56 5.24
C ARG A 21 2.55 -1.84 4.33
N LEU A 22 1.55 -2.55 3.84
CA LEU A 22 0.37 -1.89 3.30
C LEU A 22 -0.49 -1.41 4.47
N TRP A 23 -0.72 -0.11 4.57
CA TRP A 23 -1.72 0.44 5.49
C TRP A 23 -3.10 -0.14 5.17
N HIS A 24 -3.99 -0.14 6.15
CA HIS A 24 -5.39 -0.49 5.91
C HIS A 24 -5.97 0.45 4.83
N ALA A 25 -6.75 -0.08 3.88
CA ALA A 25 -7.25 0.71 2.74
C ALA A 25 -8.06 1.95 3.19
N ASP A 26 -8.90 1.81 4.22
CA ASP A 26 -9.65 2.94 4.79
C ASP A 26 -8.77 4.02 5.46
N LEU A 27 -7.49 3.76 5.75
CA LEU A 27 -6.57 4.77 6.27
C LEU A 27 -5.97 5.68 5.19
N ILE A 28 -6.04 5.29 3.91
CA ILE A 28 -5.34 5.98 2.81
C ILE A 28 -5.64 7.49 2.80
N THR A 29 -6.91 7.87 2.98
CA THR A 29 -7.35 9.28 3.00
C THR A 29 -6.88 10.07 4.22
N TYR A 30 -6.42 9.38 5.27
CA TYR A 30 -5.96 9.96 6.53
C TYR A 30 -4.43 9.97 6.68
N LEU A 31 -3.71 9.20 5.85
CA LEU A 31 -2.25 9.13 5.92
C LEU A 31 -1.65 10.53 5.72
N PRO A 32 -0.76 11.00 6.61
CA PRO A 32 -0.11 12.28 6.41
C PRO A 32 0.86 12.25 5.23
N SER A 33 1.10 13.42 4.67
CA SER A 33 1.97 13.61 3.54
C SER A 33 2.63 14.99 3.61
N VAL A 34 3.76 15.16 2.91
CA VAL A 34 4.49 16.45 2.86
C VAL A 34 3.69 17.60 2.24
N LYS A 35 2.55 17.31 1.61
CA LYS A 35 1.65 18.31 1.02
C LYS A 35 0.64 18.88 2.02
N ASP A 36 0.44 18.22 3.17
CA ASP A 36 -0.60 18.62 4.12
C ASP A 36 -0.10 19.76 5.02
N PHE A 37 1.13 19.65 5.56
CA PHE A 37 1.76 20.71 6.34
C PHE A 37 3.29 20.55 6.41
N LYS A 38 4.00 21.64 6.72
CA LYS A 38 5.46 21.64 6.84
C LYS A 38 5.90 20.71 7.98
N GLY A 39 6.77 19.76 7.66
CA GLY A 39 7.28 18.77 8.62
C GLY A 39 6.43 17.50 8.75
N ALA A 40 5.35 17.36 7.98
CA ALA A 40 4.58 16.13 7.93
C ALA A 40 5.43 14.95 7.38
N SER A 41 5.26 13.77 7.97
CA SER A 41 5.83 12.53 7.43
C SER A 41 5.18 12.17 6.09
N ASN A 42 5.93 11.64 5.13
CA ASN A 42 5.40 11.24 3.83
C ASN A 42 4.82 9.82 3.83
N GLN A 43 3.82 9.51 4.67
CA GLN A 43 3.24 8.16 4.74
C GLN A 43 2.49 7.79 3.45
N LEU A 44 1.70 8.71 2.89
CA LEU A 44 0.99 8.47 1.63
C LEU A 44 1.95 8.20 0.46
N GLY A 45 3.01 8.99 0.32
CA GLY A 45 4.02 8.78 -0.74
C GLY A 45 4.87 7.52 -0.51
N GLY A 46 5.16 7.20 0.77
CA GLY A 46 5.79 5.93 1.16
C GLY A 46 4.94 4.73 0.74
N GLN A 47 3.63 4.80 0.98
CA GLN A 47 2.70 3.73 0.63
C GLN A 47 2.72 3.38 -0.87
N HIS A 48 2.75 4.38 -1.76
CA HIS A 48 2.87 4.12 -3.20
C HIS A 48 4.19 3.43 -3.56
N THR A 49 5.29 3.86 -2.92
CA THR A 49 6.61 3.25 -3.11
C THR A 49 6.60 1.77 -2.70
N GLU A 50 6.00 1.47 -1.55
CA GLU A 50 5.91 0.12 -1.02
C GLU A 50 5.07 -0.80 -1.90
N VAL A 51 3.91 -0.35 -2.40
CA VAL A 51 3.09 -1.11 -3.35
C VAL A 51 3.89 -1.45 -4.60
N ARG A 52 4.60 -0.48 -5.19
CA ARG A 52 5.43 -0.72 -6.38
C ARG A 52 6.56 -1.70 -6.11
N MET A 53 7.17 -1.64 -4.93
CA MET A 53 8.23 -2.57 -4.54
C MET A 53 7.69 -3.99 -4.40
N ILE A 54 6.55 -4.18 -3.73
CA ILE A 54 5.90 -5.49 -3.57
C ILE A 54 5.50 -6.05 -4.93
N LEU A 55 4.89 -5.24 -5.81
CA LEU A 55 4.57 -5.63 -7.18
C LEU A 55 5.81 -6.08 -7.96
N ALA A 56 6.92 -5.34 -7.87
CA ALA A 56 8.16 -5.70 -8.55
C ALA A 56 8.75 -7.01 -8.01
N ILE A 57 8.71 -7.23 -6.69
CA ILE A 57 9.17 -8.46 -6.05
C ILE A 57 8.33 -9.65 -6.51
N LEU A 58 6.99 -9.54 -6.49
CA LEU A 58 6.09 -10.61 -6.92
C LEU A 58 6.25 -10.91 -8.41
N LYS A 59 6.34 -9.89 -9.27
CA LYS A 59 6.57 -10.10 -10.72
C LYS A 59 7.89 -10.80 -11.00
N LYS A 60 8.94 -10.52 -10.21
CA LYS A 60 10.28 -11.07 -10.43
C LYS A 60 10.47 -12.46 -9.80
N TYR A 61 9.92 -12.69 -8.62
CA TYR A 61 10.23 -13.87 -7.80
C TYR A 61 9.01 -14.74 -7.47
N GLY A 62 7.80 -14.29 -7.79
CA GLY A 62 6.54 -14.98 -7.49
C GLY A 62 6.13 -14.95 -6.02
N LYS A 63 6.96 -14.43 -5.11
CA LYS A 63 6.65 -14.32 -3.68
C LYS A 63 7.39 -13.18 -2.97
N VAL A 64 6.75 -12.58 -1.98
CA VAL A 64 7.34 -11.69 -0.98
C VAL A 64 7.55 -12.45 0.34
N ASN A 65 8.72 -12.26 0.97
CA ASN A 65 9.06 -12.89 2.25
C ASN A 65 9.24 -11.81 3.33
N HIS A 66 8.15 -11.14 3.68
CA HIS A 66 8.12 -10.13 4.74
C HIS A 66 6.81 -10.28 5.52
N SER A 67 6.89 -10.50 6.83
CA SER A 67 5.76 -10.97 7.66
C SER A 67 4.50 -10.12 7.52
N THR A 68 4.63 -8.79 7.56
CA THR A 68 3.51 -7.83 7.48
C THR A 68 2.84 -7.73 6.11
N VAL A 69 3.41 -8.31 5.05
CA VAL A 69 2.83 -8.31 3.69
C VAL A 69 2.86 -9.69 3.04
N LYS A 70 3.17 -10.74 3.82
CA LYS A 70 3.29 -12.10 3.31
C LYS A 70 1.98 -12.61 2.72
N TYR A 71 0.85 -12.14 3.27
CA TYR A 71 -0.48 -12.47 2.77
C TYR A 71 -0.67 -12.11 1.29
N ALA A 72 0.06 -11.10 0.76
CA ALA A 72 -0.03 -10.71 -0.64
C ALA A 72 0.37 -11.83 -1.62
N ASN A 73 1.04 -12.89 -1.16
CA ASN A 73 1.33 -14.08 -1.96
C ASN A 73 0.09 -14.89 -2.32
N ASP A 74 -1.00 -14.75 -1.56
CA ASP A 74 -2.23 -15.53 -1.72
C ASP A 74 -3.26 -14.82 -2.61
N TYR A 75 -2.93 -13.61 -3.10
CA TYR A 75 -3.80 -12.79 -3.94
C TYR A 75 -3.22 -12.57 -5.34
N SER A 76 -4.09 -12.26 -6.30
CA SER A 76 -3.66 -11.84 -7.64
C SER A 76 -2.97 -10.47 -7.60
N LEU A 77 -2.11 -10.19 -8.58
CA LEU A 77 -1.49 -8.86 -8.73
C LEU A 77 -2.52 -7.74 -8.87
N SER A 78 -3.72 -8.05 -9.37
CA SER A 78 -4.82 -7.10 -9.51
C SER A 78 -5.27 -6.51 -8.17
N HIS A 79 -5.17 -7.25 -7.05
CA HIS A 79 -5.49 -6.70 -5.72
C HIS A 79 -4.49 -5.59 -5.33
N LEU A 80 -3.20 -5.81 -5.59
CA LEU A 80 -2.17 -4.79 -5.39
C LEU A 80 -2.29 -3.63 -6.36
N HIS A 81 -2.69 -3.88 -7.61
CA HIS A 81 -2.97 -2.81 -8.56
C HIS A 81 -4.18 -1.98 -8.13
N ALA A 82 -5.26 -2.60 -7.63
CA ALA A 82 -6.46 -1.91 -7.14
C ALA A 82 -6.13 -1.03 -5.92
N TYR A 83 -5.39 -1.59 -4.96
CA TYR A 83 -4.88 -0.84 -3.82
C TYR A 83 -3.96 0.32 -4.27
N GLY A 84 -3.09 0.08 -5.26
CA GLY A 84 -2.24 1.12 -5.85
C GLY A 84 -3.03 2.25 -6.51
N LEU A 85 -4.12 1.94 -7.22
CA LEU A 85 -5.04 2.94 -7.77
C LEU A 85 -5.67 3.80 -6.67
N LEU A 86 -6.13 3.19 -5.57
CA LEU A 86 -6.68 3.94 -4.44
C LEU A 86 -5.67 4.96 -3.88
N VAL A 87 -4.40 4.55 -3.76
CA VAL A 87 -3.32 5.44 -3.32
C VAL A 87 -3.08 6.57 -4.33
N ILE A 88 -3.05 6.26 -5.64
CA ILE A 88 -2.85 7.25 -6.71
C ILE A 88 -3.99 8.26 -6.74
N GLU A 89 -5.24 7.83 -6.61
CA GLU A 89 -6.40 8.71 -6.56
C GLU A 89 -6.29 9.72 -5.41
N GLU A 90 -5.90 9.23 -4.23
CA GLU A 90 -5.68 10.09 -3.06
C GLU A 90 -4.50 11.06 -3.26
N MET A 91 -3.39 10.58 -3.83
CA MET A 91 -2.26 11.42 -4.20
C MET A 91 -2.68 12.53 -5.18
N LYS A 92 -3.46 12.20 -6.22
CA LYS A 92 -3.96 13.19 -7.19
C LYS A 92 -4.92 14.18 -6.53
N ARG A 93 -5.81 13.72 -5.65
CA ARG A 93 -6.69 14.59 -4.85
C ARG A 93 -5.89 15.62 -4.04
N ARG A 94 -4.74 15.22 -3.50
CA ARG A 94 -3.79 16.10 -2.77
C ARG A 94 -2.78 16.82 -3.67
N LYS A 95 -2.99 16.84 -4.98
CA LYS A 95 -2.16 17.54 -5.97
C LYS A 95 -0.68 17.09 -5.96
N PHE A 96 -0.44 15.81 -5.68
CA PHE A 96 0.85 15.20 -6.01
C PHE A 96 0.99 15.08 -7.53
N ASN A 97 2.22 15.25 -8.01
CA ASN A 97 2.53 14.99 -9.40
C ASN A 97 2.80 13.49 -9.57
N VAL A 98 1.77 12.73 -9.96
CA VAL A 98 1.90 11.32 -10.33
C VAL A 98 2.12 11.24 -11.84
N SER A 99 3.13 10.51 -12.28
CA SER A 99 3.40 10.32 -13.71
C SER A 99 2.24 9.57 -14.38
N GLU A 100 1.76 10.09 -15.51
CA GLU A 100 0.73 9.43 -16.33
C GLU A 100 1.14 8.03 -16.76
N ILE A 101 2.43 7.78 -17.00
CA ILE A 101 2.94 6.45 -17.36
C ILE A 101 2.67 5.46 -16.22
N ILE A 102 2.92 5.88 -14.98
CA ILE A 102 2.68 5.04 -13.80
C ILE A 102 1.17 4.84 -13.63
N GLU A 103 0.37 5.90 -13.72
CA GLU A 103 -1.09 5.78 -13.60
C GLU A 103 -1.67 4.81 -14.65
N ASN A 104 -1.24 4.94 -15.91
CA ASN A 104 -1.65 4.06 -16.99
C ASN A 104 -1.16 2.61 -16.82
N GLU A 105 -0.08 2.35 -16.08
CA GLU A 105 0.29 0.97 -15.71
C GLU A 105 -0.78 0.29 -14.86
N TYR A 106 -1.35 1.01 -13.89
CA TYR A 106 -2.39 0.47 -13.04
C TYR A 106 -3.76 0.41 -13.75
N LEU A 107 -4.11 1.43 -14.52
CA LEU A 107 -5.41 1.51 -15.22
C LEU A 107 -5.61 0.45 -16.31
N ARG A 108 -4.54 -0.23 -16.75
CA ARG A 108 -4.61 -1.32 -17.75
C ARG A 108 -5.09 -2.65 -17.18
N ASP A 109 -5.28 -2.76 -15.88
CA ASP A 109 -5.74 -3.97 -15.20
C ASP A 109 -7.25 -3.88 -14.93
N ASP A 110 -8.05 -4.48 -15.81
CA ASP A 110 -9.52 -4.44 -15.73
C ASP A 110 -10.07 -5.07 -14.44
N ASP A 111 -9.39 -6.11 -13.92
CA ASP A 111 -9.81 -6.75 -12.68
C ASP A 111 -9.47 -5.87 -11.48
N ALA A 112 -8.37 -5.13 -11.52
CA ALA A 112 -8.07 -4.11 -10.52
C ALA A 112 -9.11 -2.99 -10.49
N LEU A 113 -9.62 -2.56 -11.64
CA LEU A 113 -10.69 -1.56 -11.73
C LEU A 113 -12.00 -2.07 -11.13
N LYS A 114 -12.36 -3.34 -11.36
CA LYS A 114 -13.53 -3.97 -10.73
C LYS A 114 -13.39 -4.02 -9.21
N LEU A 115 -12.24 -4.49 -8.72
CA LEU A 115 -11.95 -4.56 -7.28
C LEU A 115 -12.01 -3.17 -6.62
N LEU A 116 -11.45 -2.14 -7.29
CA LEU A 116 -11.54 -0.76 -6.80
C LEU A 116 -12.98 -0.26 -6.71
N ASN A 117 -13.82 -0.58 -7.70
CA ASN A 117 -15.23 -0.23 -7.67
C ASN A 117 -15.98 -0.95 -6.55
N GLU A 118 -15.72 -2.25 -6.35
CA GLU A 118 -16.30 -3.01 -5.24
C GLU A 118 -15.92 -2.44 -3.86
N TYR A 119 -14.66 -2.02 -3.70
CA TYR A 119 -14.22 -1.31 -2.50
C TYR A 119 -14.99 0.01 -2.31
N LYS A 120 -15.12 0.82 -3.36
CA LYS A 120 -15.80 2.13 -3.28
C LYS A 120 -17.29 2.02 -2.99
N GLU A 121 -17.98 1.11 -3.68
CA GLU A 121 -19.44 0.97 -3.63
C GLU A 121 -19.92 0.11 -2.47
N LYS A 122 -19.22 -0.98 -2.18
CA LYS A 122 -19.66 -2.03 -1.25
C LYS A 122 -18.78 -2.16 -0.02
N LYS A 123 -17.68 -1.38 0.07
CA LYS A 123 -16.70 -1.46 1.17
C LYS A 123 -16.07 -2.84 1.32
N ILE A 124 -15.95 -3.59 0.22
CA ILE A 124 -15.25 -4.88 0.20
C ILE A 124 -13.76 -4.60 0.14
N GLN A 125 -13.01 -5.12 1.11
CA GLN A 125 -11.56 -4.89 1.22
C GLN A 125 -10.78 -5.66 0.13
N PHE A 126 -9.65 -5.10 -0.30
CA PHE A 126 -8.76 -5.77 -1.27
C PHE A 126 -8.06 -7.00 -0.71
N PHE A 127 -7.94 -7.09 0.61
CA PHE A 127 -7.32 -8.19 1.32
C PHE A 127 -8.18 -8.51 2.53
N GLU A 128 -8.45 -9.77 2.79
CA GLU A 128 -9.21 -10.20 3.98
C GLU A 128 -8.46 -9.84 5.28
N GLU A 129 -7.13 -9.74 5.20
CA GLU A 129 -6.30 -9.27 6.30
C GLU A 129 -6.54 -7.79 6.63
N HIS A 130 -7.12 -6.98 5.74
CA HIS A 130 -7.47 -5.59 6.03
C HIS A 130 -8.79 -5.54 6.80
N ASN A 131 -8.80 -6.15 7.99
CA ASN A 131 -9.91 -6.20 8.91
C ASN A 131 -9.69 -5.27 10.11
N ASP A 132 -10.63 -5.27 11.06
CA ASP A 132 -10.60 -4.41 12.24
C ASP A 132 -9.37 -4.66 13.14
N GLU A 133 -8.88 -5.90 13.25
CA GLU A 133 -7.65 -6.21 13.97
C GLU A 133 -6.44 -5.56 13.29
N TYR A 134 -6.33 -5.69 11.97
CA TYR A 134 -5.24 -5.08 11.20
C TYR A 134 -5.32 -3.54 11.17
N MET A 135 -6.53 -2.98 11.18
CA MET A 135 -6.77 -1.55 11.36
C MET A 135 -6.16 -1.05 12.68
N LYS A 136 -6.41 -1.77 13.79
CA LYS A 136 -5.85 -1.42 15.11
C LYS A 136 -4.31 -1.48 15.07
N GLU A 137 -3.73 -2.53 14.51
CA GLU A 137 -2.27 -2.62 14.34
C GLU A 137 -1.71 -1.44 13.52
N CYS A 138 -2.38 -1.04 12.44
CA CYS A 138 -1.97 0.08 11.63
C CYS A 138 -1.96 1.39 12.43
N LEU A 139 -3.02 1.65 13.19
CA LEU A 139 -3.14 2.83 14.04
C LEU A 139 -2.09 2.85 15.15
N GLU A 140 -1.82 1.71 15.79
CA GLU A 140 -0.76 1.58 16.79
C GLU A 140 0.63 1.83 16.18
N ASN A 141 0.90 1.31 14.98
CA ASN A 141 2.15 1.56 14.28
C ASN A 141 2.33 3.04 13.93
N LEU A 142 1.28 3.70 13.42
CA LEU A 142 1.29 5.13 13.15
C LEU A 142 1.51 5.95 14.43
N LYS A 143 0.84 5.59 15.52
CA LYS A 143 1.02 6.22 16.83
C LYS A 143 2.46 6.07 17.33
N GLY A 144 3.07 4.89 17.16
CA GLY A 144 4.49 4.66 17.47
C GLY A 144 5.44 5.53 16.64
N LYS A 145 5.02 5.96 15.44
CA LYS A 145 5.73 6.94 14.59
C LYS A 145 5.40 8.41 14.95
N GLY A 146 4.63 8.65 16.01
CA GLY A 146 4.19 9.99 16.42
C GLY A 146 3.01 10.54 15.59
N ILE A 147 2.33 9.69 14.82
CA ILE A 147 1.21 10.08 13.96
C ILE A 147 -0.09 9.62 14.61
N ASN A 148 -0.89 10.56 15.11
CA ASN A 148 -2.20 10.26 15.66
C ASN A 148 -3.29 10.58 14.64
N ILE A 149 -3.90 9.55 14.05
CA ILE A 149 -5.07 9.68 13.20
C ILE A 149 -6.32 9.62 14.07
N ARG A 150 -7.21 10.60 13.93
CA ARG A 150 -8.59 10.52 14.42
C ARG A 150 -9.46 10.16 13.23
N LEU A 151 -10.11 9.00 13.33
CA LEU A 151 -11.18 8.64 12.42
C LEU A 151 -12.42 9.36 12.95
N ASP A 152 -12.81 10.43 12.29
CA ASP A 152 -14.07 11.11 12.64
C ASP A 152 -15.20 10.12 12.32
N CYS A 153 -16.08 9.87 13.29
CA CYS A 153 -17.21 8.94 13.16
C CYS A 153 -18.34 9.45 12.25
N ASP A 154 -18.16 10.57 11.55
CA ASP A 154 -19.27 11.32 10.97
C ASP A 154 -19.29 11.18 9.44
N GLY A 155 -20.24 10.36 8.95
CA GLY A 155 -20.52 10.23 7.51
C GLY A 155 -21.76 9.43 7.11
N TYR A 156 -22.55 8.91 8.07
CA TYR A 156 -23.93 8.47 7.79
C TYR A 156 -24.90 9.49 8.37
N GLY A 157 -25.17 10.53 7.59
CA GLY A 157 -26.28 11.46 7.74
C GLY A 157 -27.05 11.52 6.44
#